data_AF-A0A831SNP0-F1
#
_entry.id   AF-A0A831SNP0-F1
#
_cell.length_a   1.000
_cell.length_b   1.000
_cell.length_c   1.000
_cell.angle_alpha   90.00
_cell.angle_beta   90.00
_cell.angle_gamma   90.00
#
_symmetry.space_group_name_H-M   'P 1'
#
loop_
_entity.id
_entity.type
_entity.pdbx_description
1 polymer ?
#
loop_
_entity_poly.entity_id
_entity_poly.type
_entity_poly.pdbx_seq_one_letter_code
_entity_poly.pdbx_strand_id
1 'polypeptide(L)' 'MNNSFFVPRRGLKIKAKYIRGPEVSELEQKIASYVGTKHAIGVSSGTDVLVLSLRALAIKNEGQEY' A
#
# COMPACT_ATOMS: atom_id res chain seq x y z
N MET A 1 36.34 -1.52 39.67
CA MET A 1 35.13 -0.66 39.56
C MET A 1 34.86 -0.47 38.08
N ASN A 2 34.02 -1.35 37.52
CA ASN A 2 33.78 -1.43 36.08
C ASN A 2 32.52 -0.64 35.75
N ASN A 3 32.69 0.58 35.24
CA ASN A 3 31.59 1.40 34.76
C ASN A 3 31.13 0.89 33.38
N SER A 4 30.38 -0.21 33.37
CA SER A 4 29.67 -0.74 32.19
C SER A 4 28.19 -0.32 32.21
N PHE A 5 27.91 0.94 32.58
CA PHE A 5 26.54 1.43 32.82
C PHE A 5 25.79 1.95 31.59
N PHE A 6 26.33 1.81 30.38
CA PHE A 6 25.57 2.21 29.18
C PHE A 6 25.80 1.26 28.01
N VAL A 7 25.09 0.13 28.03
CA VAL A 7 24.79 -0.65 26.83
C VAL A 7 23.44 -0.17 26.32
N PRO A 8 23.35 0.67 25.26
CA PRO A 8 22.07 0.97 24.64
C PRO A 8 21.49 -0.35 24.12
N ARG A 9 20.40 -0.81 24.74
CA ARG A 9 19.70 -2.02 24.30
C ARG A 9 19.19 -1.76 22.88
N ARG A 10 19.72 -2.55 21.95
CA ARG A 10 19.38 -2.71 20.52
C ARG A 10 18.14 -1.92 20.07
N GLY A 11 18.38 -1.01 19.14
CA GLY A 11 17.37 -0.20 18.46
C GLY A 11 16.18 -1.01 17.97
N LEU A 12 15.07 -0.90 18.68
CA LEU A 12 13.76 -1.32 18.22
C LEU A 12 13.29 -0.28 17.20
N LYS A 13 13.51 -0.54 15.91
CA LYS A 13 13.02 0.33 14.84
C LYS A 13 11.53 0.02 14.61
N ILE A 14 10.66 0.77 15.27
CA ILE A 14 9.20 0.65 15.08
C ILE A 14 8.88 1.23 13.70
N LYS A 15 8.56 0.37 12.72
CA LYS A 15 8.12 0.80 11.39
C LYS A 15 6.66 1.24 11.46
N ALA A 16 6.41 2.48 11.88
CA ALA A 16 5.07 3.06 11.93
C ALA A 16 4.71 3.67 10.57
N LYS A 17 4.35 2.84 9.57
CA LYS A 17 3.89 3.31 8.25
C LYS A 17 2.47 2.83 7.97
N TYR A 18 1.51 3.58 8.47
CA TYR A 18 0.08 3.23 8.43
C TYR A 18 -0.57 3.45 7.06
N ILE A 19 0.02 4.30 6.20
CA ILE A 19 -0.51 4.63 4.87
C ILE A 19 0.53 4.25 3.83
N ARG A 20 0.14 3.39 2.87
CA ARG A 20 1.01 2.87 1.79
C ARG A 20 2.33 2.27 2.33
N GLY A 21 2.19 1.45 3.38
CA GLY A 21 3.27 0.63 3.94
C GLY A 21 3.76 -0.42 2.94
N PRO A 22 4.99 -0.95 3.12
CA PRO A 22 5.49 -2.06 2.29
C PRO A 22 4.54 -3.27 2.29
N GLU A 23 3.82 -3.51 3.39
CA GLU A 23 2.84 -4.58 3.56
C GLU A 23 1.68 -4.46 2.56
N VAL A 24 1.28 -3.23 2.21
CA VAL A 24 0.22 -2.97 1.22
C VAL A 24 0.67 -3.40 -0.17
N SER A 25 1.92 -3.08 -0.55
CA SER A 25 2.45 -3.46 -1.86
C SER A 25 2.62 -4.98 -2.00
N GLU A 26 3.06 -5.65 -0.93
CA GLU A 26 3.14 -7.12 -0.91
C GLU A 26 1.75 -7.77 -1.06
N LEU A 27 0.75 -7.22 -0.39
CA LEU A 27 -0.64 -7.69 -0.51
C LEU A 27 -1.17 -7.52 -1.93
N GLU A 28 -0.98 -6.35 -2.53
CA GLU A 28 -1.37 -6.06 -3.91
C GLU A 28 -0.73 -7.07 -4.90
N GLN A 29 0.56 -7.36 -4.75
CA GLN A 29 1.25 -8.34 -5.60
C GLN A 29 0.70 -9.76 -5.44
N LYS A 30 0.43 -10.19 -4.19
CA LYS A 30 -0.18 -11.50 -3.91
C LYS A 30 -1.57 -11.61 -4.51
N ILE A 31 -2.40 -10.58 -4.36
CA ILE A 31 -3.74 -10.55 -4.95
C ILE A 31 -3.67 -10.56 -6.47
N ALA A 32 -2.77 -9.77 -7.08
CA ALA A 32 -2.59 -9.78 -8.53
C ALA A 32 -2.23 -11.18 -9.04
N SER A 33 -1.33 -11.88 -8.35
CA SER A 33 -0.92 -13.25 -8.66
C SER A 33 -2.06 -14.26 -8.45
N TYR A 34 -2.84 -14.10 -7.38
CA TYR A 34 -3.98 -14.97 -7.06
C TYR A 34 -5.11 -14.86 -8.09
N VAL A 35 -5.42 -13.65 -8.52
CA VAL A 35 -6.48 -13.38 -9.52
C VAL A 35 -5.98 -13.63 -10.95
N GLY A 36 -4.67 -13.64 -11.18
CA GLY A 36 -4.08 -13.79 -12.52
C GLY A 36 -4.13 -12.49 -13.34
N THR A 37 -4.10 -11.33 -12.69
CA THR A 37 -4.08 -10.01 -13.34
C THR A 37 -2.70 -9.36 -13.25
N LYS A 38 -2.42 -8.41 -14.16
CA LYS A 38 -1.14 -7.68 -14.18
C LYS A 38 -0.99 -6.73 -12.98
N HIS A 39 -2.10 -6.17 -12.49
CA HIS A 39 -2.11 -5.16 -11.44
C HIS A 39 -3.30 -5.37 -10.50
N ALA A 40 -3.07 -5.18 -9.20
CA ALA A 40 -4.11 -5.02 -8.19
C ALA A 40 -3.81 -3.77 -7.36
N ILE A 41 -4.84 -3.02 -6.99
CA ILE A 41 -4.72 -1.78 -6.22
C ILE A 41 -5.64 -1.89 -5.00
N GLY A 42 -5.07 -1.68 -3.81
CA GLY A 42 -5.80 -1.63 -2.56
C GLY A 42 -6.53 -0.30 -2.40
N VAL A 43 -7.80 -0.38 -2.04
CA VAL A 43 -8.67 0.77 -1.78
C VAL A 43 -9.39 0.61 -0.45
N SER A 44 -9.76 1.74 0.15
CA SER A 44 -10.43 1.77 1.45
C SER A 44 -11.91 1.37 1.41
N SER A 45 -12.54 1.41 0.23
CA SER A 45 -13.97 1.15 0.04
C SER A 45 -14.22 0.52 -1.33
N GLY A 46 -15.03 -0.54 -1.38
CA GLY A 46 -15.36 -1.24 -2.62
C GLY A 46 -16.36 -0.47 -3.50
N THR A 47 -17.28 0.29 -2.91
CA THR A 47 -18.31 1.04 -3.65
C THR A 47 -17.69 2.18 -4.46
N ASP A 48 -16.76 2.92 -3.86
CA ASP A 48 -16.10 4.06 -4.52
C ASP A 48 -15.13 3.61 -5.63
N VAL A 49 -14.66 2.35 -5.58
CA VAL A 49 -13.78 1.81 -6.62
C VAL A 49 -14.44 1.71 -7.97
N LEU A 50 -15.74 1.42 -8.02
CA LEU A 50 -16.45 1.31 -9.28
C LEU A 50 -16.48 2.68 -9.97
N VAL A 51 -16.77 3.73 -9.21
CA VAL A 51 -16.75 5.12 -9.70
C VAL A 51 -15.35 5.50 -10.16
N LEU A 52 -14.30 5.20 -9.36
CA LEU A 52 -12.92 5.47 -9.73
C LEU A 52 -12.52 4.75 -11.02
N SER A 53 -12.92 3.48 -11.18
CA SER A 53 -12.62 2.66 -12.35
C SER A 53 -13.28 3.22 -13.61
N LEU A 54 -14.53 3.65 -13.50
CA LEU A 54 -15.25 4.28 -14.61
C LEU A 54 -14.63 5.64 -14.98
N ARG A 55 -14.25 6.46 -14.00
CA ARG A 55 -13.57 7.75 -14.24
C ARG A 55 -12.20 7.55 -14.90
N ALA A 56 -11.44 6.54 -14.49
CA ALA A 56 -10.17 6.20 -15.13
C ALA A 56 -10.35 5.79 -16.61
N LEU A 57 -11.42 5.04 -16.90
CA LEU A 57 -11.78 4.68 -18.29
C LEU A 57 -12.24 5.91 -19.09
N ALA A 58 -13.01 6.81 -18.49
CA ALA A 58 -13.43 8.06 -19.10
C ALA A 58 -12.24 8.92 -19.52
N ILE A 59 -11.30 9.15 -18.60
CA ILE A 59 -10.07 9.91 -18.86
C ILE A 59 -9.28 9.26 -20.00
N LYS A 60 -9.21 7.93 -20.03
CA LYS A 60 -8.51 7.20 -21.08
C LYS A 60 -9.18 7.36 -22.45
N ASN A 61 -10.50 7.43 -22.51
CA ASN A 61 -11.25 7.43 -23.77
C ASN A 61 -11.52 8.84 -24.30
N GLU A 62 -11.89 9.77 -23.43
CA GLU A 62 -12.34 11.12 -23.79
C GLU A 62 -11.33 12.22 -23.41
N GLY A 63 -10.29 11.87 -22.63
CA GLY A 63 -9.29 12.83 -22.18
C GLY A 63 -9.81 13.83 -21.14
N GLN A 64 -11.00 13.60 -20.58
CA GLN A 64 -11.62 14.45 -19.57
C GLN A 64 -12.08 13.61 -18.38
N GLU A 65 -12.11 14.24 -17.21
CA GLU A 65 -12.73 13.69 -16.01
C GLU A 65 -14.20 14.13 -16.02
N TYR A 66 -15.14 13.17 -16.05
CA TYR A 66 -16.58 13.47 -15.92
C TYR A 66 -16.89 14.20 -14.62
#